data_AF-A0ABD3GB10-F1
#
_entry.id   AF-A0ABD3GB10-F1
#
_cell.length_a   1.000
_cell.length_b   1.000
_cell.length_c   1.000
_cell.angle_alpha   90.00
_cell.angle_beta   90.00
_cell.angle_gamma   90.00
#
_symmetry.space_group_name_H-M   'P 1'
#
loop_
_entity.id
_entity.type
_entity.pdbx_description
1 polymer ?
#
loop_
_entity_poly.entity_id
_entity_poly.type
_entity_poly.pdbx_seq_one_letter_code
_entity_poly.pdbx_strand_id
1 'polypeptide(L)'
;MLLLITYDEHGGFYDHVPTPVKNVRSPDGLVGPSPYYFAFDRLGVRVPTIAISLKLRSLWVCDAVVHGPFGPTPDSEFEHSSAAATVKKISGLGDFLTRRDSWAGTFEMSSVRGPNREMIVPVTELPTPPWSLRHVPVDENRPLTEFQQELVLLASQLNGDHVLRDYPSLGKKMTVKQGNDYVNDAVARFIREGEKQLRAGVNEITILQLKSVRQVSEESPLTSRRERFSRSSLRQSS
;
A
#
# COMPACT_ATOMS: atom_id res chain seq x y z
N MET A 1 -12.59 -13.42 -21.88
CA MET A 1 -12.42 -13.14 -20.45
C MET A 1 -11.64 -11.85 -20.31
N LEU A 2 -12.15 -10.90 -19.53
CA LEU A 2 -11.50 -9.64 -19.18
C LEU A 2 -11.39 -9.60 -17.65
N LEU A 3 -10.17 -9.45 -17.13
CA LEU A 3 -9.88 -9.18 -15.73
C LEU A 3 -9.55 -7.71 -15.61
N LEU A 4 -10.30 -6.99 -14.78
CA LEU A 4 -10.07 -5.58 -14.48
C LEU A 4 -9.52 -5.48 -13.05
N ILE A 5 -8.36 -4.84 -12.90
CA ILE A 5 -7.78 -4.48 -11.61
C ILE A 5 -7.86 -2.96 -11.51
N THR A 6 -8.63 -2.45 -10.56
CA THR A 6 -8.80 -1.01 -10.33
C THR A 6 -8.64 -0.69 -8.85
N TYR A 7 -8.21 0.53 -8.56
CA TYR A 7 -8.03 1.02 -7.21
C TYR A 7 -9.23 1.90 -6.85
N ASP A 8 -9.84 1.69 -5.69
CA ASP A 8 -10.96 2.50 -5.22
C ASP A 8 -10.56 3.97 -5.02
N GLU A 9 -9.35 4.22 -4.51
CA GLU A 9 -8.79 5.54 -4.29
C GLU A 9 -7.29 5.66 -4.67
N HIS A 10 -6.83 6.90 -4.77
CA HIS A 10 -5.44 7.26 -5.07
C HIS A 10 -4.51 7.28 -3.84
N GLY A 11 -5.00 6.95 -2.63
CA GLY A 11 -4.19 6.90 -1.40
C GLY A 11 -3.58 8.23 -0.94
N GLY A 12 -4.06 9.38 -1.44
CA GLY A 12 -3.51 10.71 -1.14
C GLY A 12 -2.20 11.04 -1.88
N PHE A 13 -1.78 10.20 -2.82
CA PHE A 13 -0.60 10.46 -3.64
C PHE A 13 -0.85 11.59 -4.64
N TYR A 14 0.17 12.40 -4.90
CA TYR A 14 0.07 13.49 -5.86
C TYR A 14 -0.15 12.99 -7.30
N ASP A 15 -1.14 13.57 -7.98
CA ASP A 15 -1.34 13.43 -9.42
C ASP A 15 -1.26 14.83 -10.07
N HIS A 16 -0.52 14.93 -11.17
CA HIS A 16 -0.31 16.18 -11.90
C HIS A 16 -1.48 16.56 -12.83
N VAL A 17 -2.39 15.63 -13.14
CA VAL A 17 -3.52 15.86 -14.04
C VAL A 17 -4.70 16.40 -13.24
N PRO A 18 -5.20 17.61 -13.59
CA PRO A 18 -6.38 18.17 -12.95
C PRO A 18 -7.60 17.27 -13.12
N THR A 19 -8.42 17.17 -12.07
CA THR A 19 -9.65 16.37 -12.11
C THR A 19 -10.66 16.97 -13.09
N PRO A 20 -11.35 16.17 -13.92
CA PRO A 20 -12.43 16.66 -14.76
C PRO A 20 -13.56 17.31 -13.95
N VAL A 21 -13.94 18.53 -14.35
CA VAL A 21 -15.00 19.33 -13.69
C VAL A 21 -16.04 19.88 -14.68
N LYS A 22 -15.83 19.71 -15.99
CA LYS A 22 -16.74 20.23 -17.02
C LYS A 22 -17.62 19.10 -17.52
N ASN A 23 -18.93 19.34 -17.59
CA ASN A 23 -19.93 18.41 -18.14
C ASN A 23 -20.01 17.04 -17.45
N VAL A 24 -19.41 16.87 -16.26
CA VAL A 24 -19.52 15.63 -15.49
C VAL A 24 -20.92 15.51 -14.93
N ARG A 25 -21.58 14.38 -15.21
CA ARG A 25 -22.96 14.14 -14.75
C ARG A 25 -23.02 13.81 -13.27
N SER A 26 -23.87 14.52 -12.54
CA SER A 26 -24.29 14.14 -11.19
C SER A 26 -25.15 12.87 -11.23
N PRO A 27 -24.88 11.88 -10.37
CA PRO A 27 -25.50 10.55 -10.46
C PRO A 27 -27.03 10.62 -10.33
N ASP A 28 -27.54 11.38 -9.35
CA ASP A 28 -28.95 11.52 -9.00
C ASP A 28 -29.42 12.99 -8.99
N GLY A 29 -28.49 13.95 -9.03
CA GLY A 29 -28.83 15.39 -8.99
C GLY A 29 -29.10 15.90 -7.58
N LEU A 30 -28.80 15.09 -6.56
CA LEU A 30 -28.84 15.53 -5.19
C LEU A 30 -27.60 16.37 -4.90
N VAL A 31 -27.80 17.40 -4.09
CA VAL A 31 -26.73 18.27 -3.61
C VAL A 31 -26.47 17.91 -2.15
N GLY A 32 -25.20 17.81 -1.78
CA GLY A 32 -24.78 17.58 -0.41
C GLY A 32 -25.32 18.65 0.55
N PRO A 33 -25.44 18.36 1.84
CA PRO A 33 -25.92 19.32 2.83
C PRO A 33 -24.91 20.47 3.04
N SER A 34 -25.38 21.50 3.75
CA SER A 34 -24.54 22.58 4.30
C SER A 34 -23.34 22.01 5.09
N PRO A 35 -22.16 22.66 5.07
CA PRO A 35 -21.87 23.97 4.48
C PRO A 35 -21.37 23.94 3.03
N TYR A 36 -21.09 22.75 2.48
CA TYR A 36 -20.33 22.62 1.25
C TYR A 36 -21.18 22.52 -0.02
N TYR A 37 -22.45 22.12 0.09
CA TYR A 37 -23.38 22.03 -1.05
C TYR A 37 -22.79 21.31 -2.27
N PHE A 38 -22.15 20.17 -2.04
CA PHE A 38 -21.42 19.46 -3.09
C PHE A 38 -22.40 18.83 -4.10
N ALA A 39 -22.38 19.28 -5.35
CA ALA A 39 -23.35 18.86 -6.38
C ALA A 39 -23.02 17.54 -7.09
N PHE A 40 -21.87 16.93 -6.76
CA PHE A 40 -21.35 15.73 -7.42
C PHE A 40 -21.23 15.90 -8.94
N ASP A 41 -20.87 17.09 -9.43
CA ASP A 41 -20.70 17.43 -10.85
C ASP A 41 -19.22 17.52 -11.27
N ARG A 42 -18.36 16.78 -10.57
CA ARG A 42 -16.93 16.62 -10.85
C ARG A 42 -16.46 15.21 -10.55
N LEU A 43 -15.34 14.83 -11.15
CA LEU A 43 -14.64 13.59 -10.84
C LEU A 43 -13.58 13.79 -9.75
N GLY A 44 -13.17 12.67 -9.14
CA GLY A 44 -12.08 12.59 -8.19
C GLY A 44 -10.71 12.52 -8.87
N VAL A 45 -9.67 12.35 -8.06
CA VAL A 45 -8.30 12.12 -8.55
C VAL A 45 -8.23 10.78 -9.29
N ARG A 46 -7.34 10.68 -10.28
CA ARG A 46 -7.19 9.46 -11.07
C ARG A 46 -6.71 8.31 -10.20
N VAL A 47 -7.16 7.13 -10.57
CA VAL A 47 -6.76 5.86 -9.97
C VAL A 47 -6.22 4.95 -11.06
N PRO A 48 -5.18 4.14 -10.79
CA PRO A 48 -4.70 3.17 -11.76
C PRO A 48 -5.79 2.15 -12.10
N THR A 49 -5.89 1.80 -13.38
CA THR A 49 -6.77 0.71 -13.83
C THR A 49 -6.03 -0.12 -14.87
N ILE A 50 -5.96 -1.43 -14.65
CA ILE A 50 -5.27 -2.40 -15.49
C ILE A 50 -6.31 -3.37 -16.04
N ALA A 51 -6.38 -3.47 -17.37
CA ALA A 51 -7.25 -4.39 -18.07
C ALA A 51 -6.42 -5.55 -18.65
N ILE A 52 -6.73 -6.78 -18.26
CA ILE A 52 -6.03 -8.00 -18.68
C ILE A 52 -7.00 -8.90 -19.42
N SER A 53 -6.67 -9.28 -20.66
CA SER A 53 -7.50 -10.19 -21.46
C SER A 53 -6.63 -10.96 -22.43
N LEU A 54 -6.95 -12.25 -22.60
CA LEU A 54 -6.28 -13.14 -23.55
C LEU A 54 -6.49 -12.74 -25.02
N LYS A 55 -7.52 -11.91 -25.29
CA LYS A 55 -7.84 -11.46 -26.64
C LYS A 55 -7.24 -10.09 -26.96
N LEU A 56 -6.73 -9.35 -25.97
CA LEU A 56 -6.01 -8.11 -26.25
C LEU A 56 -4.80 -8.46 -27.12
N ARG A 57 -4.71 -7.83 -28.30
CA ARG A 57 -3.56 -7.99 -29.20
C ARG A 57 -2.30 -7.77 -28.37
N SER A 58 -1.34 -8.70 -28.52
CA SER A 58 0.00 -8.66 -27.91
C SER A 58 0.41 -7.24 -27.56
N LEU A 59 0.61 -6.97 -26.26
CA LEU A 59 0.93 -5.67 -25.63
C LEU A 59 2.10 -4.90 -26.30
N TRP A 60 2.79 -5.57 -27.22
CA TRP A 60 3.93 -5.08 -27.98
C TRP A 60 3.55 -4.32 -29.26
N VAL A 61 2.28 -4.30 -29.69
CA VAL A 61 1.88 -3.82 -31.05
C VAL A 61 0.74 -2.78 -31.06
N CYS A 62 0.14 -2.44 -29.92
CA CYS A 62 -0.81 -1.33 -29.82
C CYS A 62 -0.45 -0.48 -28.60
N ASP A 63 -0.75 0.82 -28.64
CA ASP A 63 -0.56 1.74 -27.52
C ASP A 63 -1.07 1.07 -26.23
N ALA A 64 -0.14 0.69 -25.36
CA ALA A 64 -0.43 -0.10 -24.15
C ALA A 64 -1.25 0.70 -23.12
N VAL A 65 -1.45 2.00 -23.37
CA VAL A 65 -2.12 2.95 -22.49
C VAL A 65 -3.30 3.55 -23.24
N VAL A 66 -4.50 3.42 -22.66
CA VAL A 66 -5.72 4.07 -23.15
C VAL A 66 -5.94 5.33 -22.33
N HIS A 67 -5.93 6.49 -22.99
CA HIS A 67 -6.02 7.79 -22.31
C HIS A 67 -7.45 8.27 -22.03
N GLY A 68 -8.43 7.78 -22.79
CA GLY A 68 -9.83 8.18 -22.63
C GLY A 68 -10.77 7.21 -23.36
N PRO A 69 -12.05 7.19 -23.00
CA PRO A 69 -13.01 6.28 -23.59
C PRO A 69 -13.53 6.77 -24.95
N PHE A 70 -14.03 5.83 -25.75
CA PHE A 70 -15.08 6.13 -26.73
C PHE A 70 -16.42 6.00 -26.01
N GLY A 71 -16.83 7.06 -25.33
CA GLY A 71 -18.02 7.06 -24.49
C GLY A 71 -19.32 7.39 -25.24
N PRO A 72 -20.47 7.29 -24.55
CA PRO A 72 -21.77 7.70 -25.08
C PRO A 72 -21.81 9.16 -25.54
N THR A 73 -21.00 10.02 -24.94
CA THR A 73 -20.83 11.42 -25.32
C THR A 73 -19.34 11.78 -25.48
N PRO A 74 -19.00 12.87 -26.20
CA PRO A 74 -17.60 13.28 -26.41
C PRO A 74 -16.85 13.68 -25.14
N ASP A 75 -17.58 14.00 -24.07
CA ASP A 75 -17.08 14.42 -22.76
C ASP A 75 -17.05 13.29 -21.73
N SER A 76 -17.48 12.08 -22.10
CA SER A 76 -17.41 10.90 -21.24
C SER A 76 -15.98 10.60 -20.81
N GLU A 77 -15.81 10.20 -19.56
CA GLU A 77 -14.51 9.80 -18.98
C GLU A 77 -14.55 8.37 -18.45
N PHE A 78 -13.37 7.79 -18.20
CA PHE A 78 -13.26 6.57 -17.42
C PHE A 78 -13.34 6.90 -15.92
N GLU A 79 -14.22 6.21 -15.21
CA GLU A 79 -14.39 6.31 -13.76
C GLU A 79 -14.91 4.99 -13.19
N HIS A 80 -15.18 4.90 -11.89
CA HIS A 80 -15.68 3.66 -11.28
C HIS A 80 -17.01 3.18 -11.85
N SER A 81 -17.87 4.11 -12.26
CA SER A 81 -19.14 3.78 -12.91
C SER A 81 -18.96 3.12 -14.29
N SER A 82 -17.77 3.23 -14.91
CA SER A 82 -17.42 2.54 -16.15
C SER A 82 -17.50 1.02 -16.03
N ALA A 83 -17.27 0.45 -14.84
CA ALA A 83 -17.40 -0.99 -14.61
C ALA A 83 -18.87 -1.44 -14.76
N ALA A 84 -19.79 -0.75 -14.06
CA ALA A 84 -21.22 -1.02 -14.16
C ALA A 84 -21.76 -0.76 -15.58
N ALA A 85 -21.35 0.34 -16.21
CA ALA A 85 -21.71 0.67 -17.60
C ALA A 85 -21.26 -0.42 -18.58
N THR A 86 -20.06 -0.97 -18.38
CA THR A 86 -19.51 -2.04 -19.20
C THR A 86 -20.30 -3.35 -19.03
N VAL A 87 -20.64 -3.73 -17.79
CA VAL A 87 -21.47 -4.92 -17.51
C VAL A 87 -22.85 -4.78 -18.14
N LYS A 88 -23.51 -3.63 -17.93
CA LYS A 88 -24.79 -3.29 -18.54
C LYS A 88 -24.75 -3.53 -20.05
N LYS A 89 -23.75 -2.98 -20.71
CA LYS A 89 -23.60 -3.06 -22.17
C LYS A 89 -23.33 -4.48 -22.67
N ILE A 90 -22.39 -5.20 -22.05
CA ILE A 90 -22.03 -6.58 -22.44
C ILE A 90 -23.18 -7.56 -22.18
N SER A 91 -23.93 -7.37 -21.10
CA SER A 91 -25.07 -8.24 -20.73
C SER A 91 -26.38 -7.82 -21.38
N GLY A 92 -26.42 -6.71 -22.11
CA GLY A 92 -27.64 -6.21 -22.76
C GLY A 92 -28.75 -5.81 -21.78
N LEU A 93 -28.40 -5.33 -20.58
CA LEU A 93 -29.39 -4.88 -19.60
C LEU A 93 -30.14 -3.64 -20.14
N GLY A 94 -31.41 -3.48 -19.74
CA GLY A 94 -32.27 -2.39 -20.23
C GLY A 94 -31.81 -1.03 -19.71
N ASP A 95 -31.95 -0.82 -18.41
CA ASP A 95 -31.74 0.48 -17.77
C ASP A 95 -30.35 0.61 -17.13
N PHE A 96 -29.91 1.86 -16.98
CA PHE A 96 -28.74 2.24 -16.17
C PHE A 96 -29.17 2.49 -14.73
N LEU A 97 -28.26 2.33 -13.78
CA LEU A 97 -28.52 2.53 -12.35
C LEU A 97 -28.62 4.02 -11.98
N THR A 98 -27.89 4.89 -12.68
CA THR A 98 -27.81 6.33 -12.40
C THR A 98 -27.68 7.12 -13.71
N ARG A 99 -27.56 8.45 -13.63
CA ARG A 99 -27.16 9.25 -14.80
C ARG A 99 -25.66 9.17 -15.06
N ARG A 100 -24.87 8.79 -14.05
CA ARG A 100 -23.41 8.76 -14.11
C ARG A 100 -22.90 7.56 -14.88
N ASP A 101 -23.36 6.36 -14.55
CA ASP A 101 -23.07 5.14 -15.32
C ASP A 101 -23.63 5.21 -16.75
N SER A 102 -24.74 5.92 -16.99
CA SER A 102 -25.23 6.17 -18.36
C SER A 102 -24.31 7.07 -19.20
N TRP A 103 -23.49 7.89 -18.53
CA TRP A 103 -22.55 8.84 -19.15
C TRP A 103 -21.12 8.27 -19.21
N ALA A 104 -20.76 7.40 -18.27
CA ALA A 104 -19.41 6.87 -18.14
C ALA A 104 -18.95 6.09 -19.39
N GLY A 105 -17.67 6.21 -19.72
CA GLY A 105 -17.06 5.43 -20.79
C GLY A 105 -17.03 3.93 -20.47
N THR A 106 -17.24 3.08 -21.46
CA THR A 106 -17.16 1.61 -21.28
C THR A 106 -15.79 1.05 -21.69
N PHE A 107 -15.33 -0.03 -21.05
CA PHE A 107 -14.04 -0.69 -21.33
C PHE A 107 -14.05 -1.56 -22.61
N GLU A 108 -14.89 -1.22 -23.57
CA GLU A 108 -14.92 -1.88 -24.87
C GLU A 108 -13.72 -1.44 -25.69
N MET A 109 -12.66 -2.25 -25.65
CA MET A 109 -11.49 -2.03 -26.47
C MET A 109 -11.82 -2.43 -27.92
N SER A 110 -12.20 -1.44 -28.75
CA SER A 110 -12.63 -1.62 -30.15
C SER A 110 -11.59 -2.32 -31.05
N SER A 111 -10.34 -2.45 -30.59
CA SER A 111 -9.23 -3.05 -31.34
C SER A 111 -8.93 -4.53 -31.04
N VAL A 112 -9.82 -5.27 -30.38
CA VAL A 112 -9.66 -6.71 -30.10
C VAL A 112 -10.11 -7.61 -31.26
N ARG A 113 -9.93 -7.15 -32.51
CA ARG A 113 -10.11 -7.98 -33.72
C ARG A 113 -8.76 -8.48 -34.22
N GLY A 114 -8.10 -9.31 -33.42
CA GLY A 114 -6.99 -10.15 -33.87
C GLY A 114 -7.46 -11.61 -33.91
N PRO A 115 -6.83 -12.49 -34.73
CA PRO A 115 -7.12 -13.92 -34.67
C PRO A 115 -6.95 -14.40 -33.23
N ASN A 116 -7.88 -15.24 -32.75
CA ASN A 116 -7.76 -15.91 -31.46
C ASN A 116 -6.40 -16.63 -31.44
N ARG A 117 -5.40 -16.07 -30.75
CA ARG A 117 -4.19 -16.82 -30.47
C ARG A 117 -4.57 -17.74 -29.33
N GLU A 118 -4.81 -19.01 -29.67
CA GLU A 118 -4.78 -20.05 -28.66
C GLU A 118 -3.45 -19.91 -27.92
N MET A 119 -3.51 -19.66 -26.62
CA MET A 119 -2.33 -19.53 -25.78
C MET A 119 -1.79 -20.95 -25.55
N ILE A 120 -1.07 -21.49 -26.53
CA ILE A 120 -0.60 -22.89 -26.55
C ILE A 120 0.65 -23.10 -25.67
N VAL A 121 1.20 -22.05 -25.06
CA VAL A 121 2.41 -22.20 -24.23
C VAL A 121 2.05 -22.02 -22.76
N PRO A 122 2.14 -23.07 -21.92
CA PRO A 122 2.15 -22.85 -20.49
C PRO A 122 3.36 -21.97 -20.19
N VAL A 123 3.13 -20.75 -19.72
CA VAL A 123 4.20 -19.86 -19.27
C VAL A 123 4.77 -20.48 -17.99
N THR A 124 5.75 -21.36 -18.14
CA THR A 124 6.50 -21.95 -17.01
C THR A 124 7.53 -20.98 -16.46
N GLU A 125 7.93 -19.99 -17.26
CA GLU A 125 8.85 -18.93 -16.88
C GLU A 125 8.30 -17.57 -17.34
N LEU A 126 8.15 -16.64 -16.40
CA LEU A 126 7.79 -15.26 -16.73
C LEU A 126 8.96 -14.60 -17.45
N PRO A 127 8.72 -13.82 -18.52
CA PRO A 127 9.79 -13.10 -19.18
C PRO A 127 10.42 -12.10 -18.21
N THR A 128 11.75 -12.07 -18.14
CA THR A 128 12.46 -10.99 -17.45
C THR A 128 12.14 -9.69 -18.17
N PRO A 129 11.63 -8.64 -17.47
CA PRO A 129 11.36 -7.37 -18.11
C PRO A 129 12.67 -6.84 -18.73
N PRO A 130 12.68 -6.42 -20.00
CA PRO A 130 13.90 -6.03 -20.69
C PRO A 130 14.50 -4.71 -20.16
N TRP A 131 13.82 -4.06 -19.23
CA TRP A 131 14.18 -2.78 -18.63
C TRP A 131 14.08 -2.89 -17.12
N SER A 132 15.07 -2.30 -16.45
CA SER A 132 15.02 -2.08 -15.01
C SER A 132 14.06 -0.94 -14.71
N LEU A 133 13.12 -1.14 -13.78
CA LEU A 133 12.32 -0.04 -13.21
C LEU A 133 13.19 1.01 -12.49
N ARG A 134 14.44 0.65 -12.16
CA ARG A 134 15.46 1.54 -11.62
C ARG A 134 16.36 2.04 -12.75
N HIS A 135 16.30 3.33 -13.04
CA HIS A 135 17.21 4.01 -13.96
C HIS A 135 18.52 4.48 -13.30
N VAL A 136 18.62 4.37 -11.98
CA VAL A 136 19.78 4.79 -11.19
C VAL A 136 20.33 3.63 -10.34
N PRO A 137 21.65 3.59 -10.10
CA PRO A 137 22.24 2.60 -9.20
C PRO A 137 21.70 2.77 -7.78
N VAL A 138 21.78 1.70 -6.99
CA VAL A 138 21.41 1.76 -5.58
C VAL A 138 22.40 2.65 -4.84
N ASP A 139 21.87 3.67 -4.18
CA ASP A 139 22.60 4.45 -3.19
C ASP A 139 22.05 4.11 -1.80
N GLU A 140 22.78 3.24 -1.10
CA GLU A 140 22.47 2.77 0.24
C GLU A 140 22.93 3.74 1.34
N ASN A 141 23.81 4.69 1.00
CA ASN A 141 24.47 5.58 1.95
C ASN A 141 23.78 6.95 2.07
N ARG A 142 22.89 7.28 1.13
CA ARG A 142 22.05 8.48 1.22
C ARG A 142 21.14 8.48 2.46
N PRO A 143 20.74 9.67 2.96
CA PRO A 143 19.75 9.77 4.02
C PRO A 143 18.39 9.22 3.56
N LEU A 144 17.61 8.76 4.54
CA LEU A 144 16.23 8.31 4.31
C LEU A 144 15.34 9.45 3.80
N THR A 145 14.46 9.15 2.84
CA THR A 145 13.34 10.04 2.51
C THR A 145 12.35 10.11 3.67
N GLU A 146 11.49 11.13 3.70
CA GLU A 146 10.45 11.26 4.73
C GLU A 146 9.61 9.98 4.86
N PHE A 147 9.09 9.45 3.74
CA PHE A 147 8.36 8.18 3.74
C PHE A 147 9.17 7.01 4.33
N GLN A 148 10.47 6.91 4.03
CA GLN A 148 11.32 5.86 4.59
C GLN A 148 11.56 6.05 6.10
N GLN A 149 11.62 7.29 6.59
CA GLN A 149 11.70 7.59 8.03
C GLN A 149 10.40 7.15 8.73
N GLU A 150 9.23 7.40 8.14
CA GLU A 150 7.95 6.93 8.67
C GLU A 150 7.88 5.40 8.77
N LEU A 151 8.42 4.67 7.80
CA LEU A 151 8.52 3.21 7.87
C LEU A 151 9.41 2.73 9.04
N VAL A 152 10.48 3.45 9.34
CA VAL A 152 11.33 3.18 10.51
C VAL A 152 10.56 3.45 11.81
N LEU A 153 9.79 4.54 11.87
CA LEU A 153 8.94 4.86 13.02
C LEU A 153 7.85 3.80 13.24
N LEU A 154 7.25 3.29 12.16
CA LEU A 154 6.29 2.18 12.22
C LEU A 154 6.96 0.91 12.74
N ALA A 155 8.14 0.56 12.23
CA ALA A 155 8.88 -0.61 12.68
C ALA A 155 9.28 -0.54 14.16
N SER A 156 9.51 0.67 14.70
CA SER A 156 9.79 0.86 16.14
C SER A 156 8.63 0.48 17.06
N GLN A 157 7.39 0.45 16.54
CA GLN A 157 6.23 -0.05 17.28
C GLN A 157 6.34 -1.56 17.51
N LEU A 158 6.87 -2.30 16.53
CA LEU A 158 6.97 -3.75 16.55
C LEU A 158 8.00 -4.25 17.56
N ASN A 159 9.13 -3.56 17.70
CA ASN A 159 10.23 -4.00 18.57
C ASN A 159 10.25 -3.31 19.94
N GLY A 160 9.29 -2.41 20.19
CA GLY A 160 9.17 -1.65 21.44
C GLY A 160 10.03 -0.40 21.52
N ASP A 161 10.77 -0.01 20.48
CA ASP A 161 11.63 1.18 20.50
C ASP A 161 10.86 2.51 20.44
N HIS A 162 9.55 2.47 20.26
CA HIS A 162 8.68 3.65 20.32
C HIS A 162 8.75 4.41 21.67
N VAL A 163 9.25 3.77 22.74
CA VAL A 163 9.48 4.40 24.05
C VAL A 163 10.87 5.05 24.20
N LEU A 164 11.73 4.99 23.19
CA LEU A 164 13.05 5.61 23.23
C LEU A 164 12.95 7.13 23.17
N ARG A 165 13.86 7.82 23.87
CA ARG A 165 13.92 9.29 23.89
C ARG A 165 14.13 9.91 22.51
N ASP A 166 14.75 9.16 21.60
CA ASP A 166 15.01 9.61 20.22
C ASP A 166 13.76 9.57 19.34
N TYR A 167 12.67 8.94 19.78
CA TYR A 167 11.36 9.03 19.13
C TYR A 167 10.78 10.44 19.35
N PRO A 168 10.23 11.13 18.33
CA PRO A 168 9.88 10.66 16.98
C PRO A 168 10.95 10.94 15.91
N SER A 169 12.19 11.28 16.29
CA SER A 169 13.27 11.56 15.34
C SER A 169 14.09 10.33 14.93
N LEU A 170 13.63 9.13 15.30
CA LEU A 170 14.22 7.86 14.92
C LEU A 170 14.19 7.73 13.39
N GLY A 171 15.34 7.41 12.78
CA GLY A 171 15.49 7.35 11.33
C GLY A 171 16.11 8.60 10.68
N LYS A 172 16.01 9.80 11.29
CA LYS A 172 16.58 11.04 10.71
C LYS A 172 18.09 10.99 10.46
N LYS A 173 18.81 10.22 11.28
CA LYS A 173 20.28 10.06 11.19
C LYS A 173 20.69 8.76 10.49
N MET A 174 19.74 7.99 9.97
CA MET A 174 20.02 6.70 9.33
C MET A 174 20.27 6.89 7.83
N THR A 175 21.16 6.06 7.29
CA THR A 175 21.25 5.83 5.84
C THR A 175 20.16 4.86 5.39
N VAL A 176 19.91 4.77 4.08
CA VAL A 176 18.99 3.77 3.49
C VAL A 176 19.32 2.36 3.96
N LYS A 177 20.60 1.98 4.01
CA LYS A 177 21.03 0.69 4.53
C LYS A 177 20.61 0.47 5.98
N GLN A 178 20.96 1.42 6.85
CA GLN A 178 20.68 1.33 8.28
C GLN A 178 19.18 1.29 8.57
N GLY A 179 18.38 2.06 7.83
CA GLY A 179 16.92 2.03 7.93
C GLY A 179 16.35 0.68 7.50
N ASN A 180 16.82 0.13 6.38
CA ASN A 180 16.40 -1.19 5.90
C ASN A 180 16.76 -2.31 6.90
N ASP A 181 18.00 -2.32 7.41
CA ASP A 181 18.45 -3.31 8.39
C ASP A 181 17.61 -3.22 9.66
N TYR A 182 17.34 -2.00 10.15
CA TYR A 182 16.49 -1.77 11.32
C TYR A 182 15.08 -2.32 11.14
N VAL A 183 14.43 -2.04 10.00
CA VAL A 183 13.07 -2.52 9.73
C VAL A 183 13.04 -4.04 9.64
N ASN A 184 14.00 -4.65 8.94
CA ASN A 184 14.09 -6.11 8.82
C ASN A 184 14.29 -6.77 10.19
N ASP A 185 15.18 -6.23 11.03
CA ASP A 185 15.42 -6.75 12.37
C ASP A 185 14.19 -6.62 13.28
N ALA A 186 13.49 -5.48 13.20
CA ALA A 186 12.28 -5.23 13.98
C ALA A 186 11.16 -6.22 13.61
N VAL A 187 10.91 -6.43 12.32
CA VAL A 187 9.91 -7.39 11.81
C VAL A 187 10.30 -8.82 12.18
N ALA A 188 11.56 -9.21 11.93
CA ALA A 188 12.05 -10.55 12.25
C ALA A 188 11.96 -10.85 13.75
N ARG A 189 12.23 -9.87 14.60
CA ARG A 189 12.06 -10.01 16.06
C ARG A 189 10.59 -10.17 16.43
N PHE A 190 9.70 -9.34 15.89
CA PHE A 190 8.26 -9.43 16.16
C PHE A 190 7.70 -10.81 15.80
N ILE A 191 8.00 -11.31 14.59
CA ILE A 191 7.56 -12.63 14.15
C ILE A 191 8.09 -13.73 15.08
N ARG A 192 9.40 -13.70 15.38
CA ARG A 192 10.06 -14.72 16.21
C ARG A 192 9.50 -14.76 17.64
N GLU A 193 9.23 -13.62 18.25
CA GLU A 193 8.63 -13.56 19.59
C GLU A 193 7.15 -13.95 19.57
N GLY A 194 6.42 -13.62 18.50
CA GLY A 194 5.05 -14.09 18.28
C GLY A 194 4.96 -15.61 18.19
N GLU A 195 5.82 -16.24 17.38
CA GLU A 195 5.90 -17.70 17.27
C GLU A 195 6.21 -18.36 18.63
N LYS A 196 7.09 -17.76 19.44
CA LYS A 196 7.39 -18.27 20.78
C LYS A 196 6.18 -18.23 21.71
N GLN A 197 5.40 -17.14 21.68
CA GLN A 197 4.19 -17.03 22.50
C GLN A 197 3.12 -18.03 22.09
N LEU A 198 2.92 -18.21 20.77
CA LEU A 198 2.00 -19.23 20.25
C LEU A 198 2.42 -20.64 20.67
N ARG A 199 3.71 -20.97 20.58
CA ARG A 199 4.25 -22.26 21.06
C ARG A 199 4.13 -22.44 22.58
N ALA A 200 4.12 -21.35 23.34
CA ALA A 200 3.90 -21.35 24.79
C ALA A 200 2.42 -21.49 25.18
N GLY A 201 1.50 -21.58 24.21
CA GLY A 201 0.06 -21.73 24.45
C GLY A 201 -0.66 -20.42 24.79
N VAL A 202 -0.06 -19.26 24.48
CA VAL A 202 -0.74 -17.96 24.60
C VAL A 202 -1.84 -17.89 23.54
N ASN A 203 -2.99 -17.31 23.90
CA ASN A 203 -4.12 -17.16 23.00
C ASN A 203 -3.75 -16.31 21.77
N GLU A 204 -4.12 -16.77 20.57
CA GLU A 204 -3.83 -16.15 19.28
C GLU A 204 -4.34 -14.71 19.14
N ILE A 205 -5.40 -14.34 19.88
CA ILE A 205 -5.92 -12.96 19.88
C ILE A 205 -5.17 -12.01 20.83
N THR A 206 -4.17 -12.51 21.56
CA THR A 206 -3.39 -11.68 22.49
C THR A 206 -2.46 -10.76 21.72
N ILE A 207 -2.51 -9.45 22.02
CA ILE A 207 -1.63 -8.47 21.39
C ILE A 207 -0.19 -8.67 21.87
N LEU A 208 0.72 -8.93 20.92
CA LEU A 208 2.15 -9.02 21.20
C LEU A 208 2.72 -7.62 21.47
N GLN A 209 3.15 -7.37 22.71
CA GLN A 209 3.86 -6.15 23.09
C GLN A 209 5.32 -6.47 23.43
N LEU A 210 6.24 -6.03 22.58
CA LEU A 210 7.67 -6.16 22.84
C LEU A 210 8.21 -4.97 23.62
N LYS A 211 9.13 -5.23 24.54
CA LYS A 211 9.91 -4.18 25.22
C LYS A 211 11.15 -3.85 24.38
N SER A 212 11.56 -2.58 24.38
CA SER A 212 12.82 -2.19 23.76
C SER A 212 13.99 -2.91 24.43
N VAL A 213 14.90 -3.47 23.63
CA VAL A 213 16.16 -4.04 24.13
C VAL A 213 17.19 -2.94 24.39
N ARG A 214 17.00 -1.77 23.76
CA ARG A 214 17.90 -0.61 23.90
C ARG A 214 17.70 0.16 25.21
N GLN A 215 16.61 -0.08 25.94
CA GLN A 215 16.40 0.48 27.29
C GLN A 215 17.17 -0.26 28.39
N VAL A 216 17.63 -1.50 28.16
CA VAL A 216 18.17 -2.37 29.23
C VAL A 216 19.64 -2.06 29.57
N SER A 217 20.31 -1.15 28.86
CA SER A 217 21.76 -0.91 29.02
C SER A 217 22.17 0.07 30.14
N GLU A 218 21.26 0.59 30.97
CA GLU A 218 21.62 1.50 32.08
C GLU A 218 21.55 0.86 33.49
N GLU A 219 21.03 -0.35 33.67
CA GLU A 219 21.09 -1.05 34.97
C GLU A 219 22.23 -2.08 35.01
N SER A 220 23.42 -1.63 35.41
CA SER A 220 24.54 -2.51 35.74
C SER A 220 24.21 -3.41 36.96
N PRO A 221 24.58 -4.71 36.95
CA PRO A 221 24.41 -5.60 38.09
C PRO A 221 25.52 -5.36 39.13
N LEU A 222 25.37 -4.33 39.97
CA LEU A 222 26.31 -4.06 41.08
C LEU A 222 25.66 -3.91 42.45
N THR A 223 24.42 -4.37 42.64
CA THR A 223 23.73 -4.26 43.95
C THR A 223 23.41 -5.59 44.64
N SER A 224 23.90 -6.75 44.18
CA SER A 224 23.66 -8.03 44.89
C SER A 224 24.88 -8.62 45.64
N ARG A 225 26.01 -7.90 45.73
CA ARG A 225 27.25 -8.43 46.35
C ARG A 225 27.70 -7.74 47.65
N ARG A 226 26.87 -6.89 48.28
CA ARG A 226 27.22 -6.23 49.56
C ARG A 226 26.56 -6.80 50.83
N GLU A 227 25.64 -7.75 50.74
CA GLU A 227 25.01 -8.32 51.94
C GLU A 227 25.62 -9.63 52.47
N ARG A 228 26.67 -10.17 51.84
CA ARG A 228 27.31 -11.43 52.29
C ARG A 228 28.58 -11.27 53.13
N PHE A 229 29.00 -10.05 53.48
CA PHE A 229 30.23 -9.80 54.25
C PHE A 229 30.05 -8.95 55.53
N SER A 230 28.86 -8.95 56.15
CA SER A 230 28.60 -8.22 57.40
C SER A 230 28.17 -9.10 58.59
N ARG A 231 28.37 -10.42 58.54
CA ARG A 231 27.98 -11.33 59.65
C ARG A 231 29.04 -12.30 60.19
N SER A 232 30.33 -12.06 59.98
CA SER A 232 31.38 -12.97 60.51
C SER A 232 32.46 -12.33 61.38
N SER A 233 32.28 -11.12 61.92
CA SER A 233 33.31 -10.49 62.77
C SER A 233 32.78 -9.85 64.05
N LEU A 234 31.96 -10.56 64.83
CA LEU A 234 31.64 -10.16 66.21
C LEU A 234 31.35 -11.41 67.05
N ARG A 235 32.40 -12.16 67.41
CA ARG A 235 32.47 -13.00 68.63
C ARG A 235 33.94 -13.31 68.93
N GLN A 236 34.56 -12.51 69.80
CA GLN A 236 35.50 -12.98 70.84
C GLN A 236 35.84 -11.86 71.83
N SER A 237 36.00 -12.26 73.10
CA SER A 237 36.51 -11.55 74.28
C SER A 237 35.53 -10.76 75.18
N SER A 238 34.97 -11.47 76.17
CA SER A 238 35.07 -11.16 77.61
C SER A 238 34.74 -12.43 78.39
#